data_AF-A0A6J6MT35-F1
#
_entry.id   AF-A0A6J6MT35-F1
#
_cell.length_a   1.000
_cell.length_b   1.000
_cell.length_c   1.000
_cell.angle_alpha   90.00
_cell.angle_beta   90.00
_cell.angle_gamma   90.00
#
_symmetry.space_group_name_H-M   'P 1'
#
loop_
_entity.id
_entity.type
_entity.pdbx_description
1 polymer ?
#
loop_
_entity_poly.entity_id
_entity_poly.type
_entity_poly.pdbx_seq_one_letter_code
_entity_poly.pdbx_strand_id
1 'polypeptide(L)' 'MAKREIKNNSMAMIATVALVGMLASAIGFFSPDYCTVPQSDDWTSCEAIAQQRNIGSIVLFVLCLGGFAVSLSKRRKR' A
#
# COMPACT_ATOMS: atom_id res chain seq x y z
N MET A 1 27.04 -29.36 4.54
CA MET A 1 26.11 -28.32 4.02
C MET A 1 25.55 -27.54 5.19
N ALA A 2 26.02 -26.31 5.42
CA ALA A 2 25.47 -25.46 6.48
C ALA A 2 24.03 -25.05 6.12
N LYS A 3 23.06 -25.35 6.98
CA LYS A 3 21.66 -24.97 6.80
C LYS A 3 21.55 -23.44 6.91
N ARG A 4 21.48 -22.74 5.77
CA ARG A 4 21.15 -21.30 5.75
C ARG A 4 19.67 -21.14 6.08
N GLU A 5 19.35 -20.60 7.25
CA GLU A 5 17.99 -20.13 7.55
C GLU A 5 17.70 -18.85 6.77
N ILE A 6 16.72 -18.90 5.86
CA ILE A 6 16.21 -17.71 5.17
C ILE A 6 15.26 -16.97 6.13
N LYS A 7 15.62 -15.75 6.54
CA LYS A 7 14.74 -14.90 7.35
C LYS A 7 13.60 -14.35 6.50
N ASN A 8 12.37 -14.51 6.99
CA ASN A 8 11.17 -13.99 6.36
C ASN A 8 11.11 -12.45 6.50
N ASN A 9 11.35 -11.76 5.38
CA ASN A 9 11.31 -10.30 5.27
C ASN A 9 10.03 -9.79 4.58
N SER A 10 9.06 -10.66 4.25
CA SER A 10 7.87 -10.27 3.50
C SER A 10 7.05 -9.17 4.19
N MET A 11 7.02 -9.13 5.52
CA MET A 11 6.31 -8.06 6.25
C MET A 11 6.97 -6.68 6.06
N ALA A 12 8.29 -6.64 5.90
CA ALA A 12 8.99 -5.39 5.62
C ALA A 12 8.69 -4.92 4.18
N MET A 13 8.62 -5.85 3.23
CA MET A 13 8.23 -5.56 1.85
C MET A 13 6.81 -5.00 1.76
N ILE A 14 5.83 -5.66 2.41
CA ILE A 14 4.44 -5.21 2.44
C ILE A 14 4.32 -3.82 3.07
N ALA A 15 5.04 -3.56 4.16
CA ALA A 15 5.05 -2.25 4.81
C ALA A 15 5.57 -1.15 3.89
N THR A 16 6.64 -1.41 3.12
CA THR A 16 7.18 -0.43 2.17
C THR A 16 6.24 -0.16 0.98
N VAL A 17 5.57 -1.20 0.44
CA VAL A 17 4.59 -1.02 -0.63
C VAL A 17 3.37 -0.23 -0.13
N ALA A 18 2.88 -0.55 1.07
CA ALA A 18 1.78 0.18 1.69
C ALA A 18 2.12 1.65 1.96
N LEU A 19 3.37 1.94 2.37
CA LEU A 19 3.87 3.30 2.57
C LEU A 19 3.90 4.11 1.28
N VAL A 20 4.37 3.52 0.17
CA VAL A 20 4.36 4.18 -1.14
C VAL A 20 2.92 4.43 -1.61
N GLY A 21 2.01 3.46 -1.46
CA GLY A 21 0.60 3.63 -1.81
C GLY A 21 -0.09 4.73 -1.00
N MET A 22 0.26 4.88 0.28
CA MET A 22 -0.20 6.01 1.10
C MET A 22 0.32 7.35 0.60
N LEU A 23 1.61 7.46 0.29
CA LEU A 23 2.18 8.70 -0.23
C LEU A 23 1.52 9.10 -1.55
N ALA A 24 1.31 8.16 -2.46
CA ALA A 24 0.57 8.37 -3.70
C ALA A 24 -0.88 8.85 -3.42
N SER A 25 -1.53 8.27 -2.41
CA SER A 25 -2.85 8.70 -1.97
C SER A 25 -2.84 10.12 -1.39
N ALA A 26 -1.81 10.50 -0.64
CA ALA A 26 -1.70 11.82 0.00
C ALA A 26 -1.43 12.94 -1.02
N ILE A 27 -0.62 12.70 -2.06
CA ILE A 27 -0.26 13.72 -3.06
C ILE A 27 -1.34 13.97 -4.11
N GLY A 28 -2.51 13.35 -4.02
CA GLY A 28 -3.56 13.58 -5.02
C GLY A 28 -3.48 12.70 -6.27
N PHE A 29 -2.59 11.71 -6.33
CA PHE A 29 -2.39 10.91 -7.56
C PHE A 29 -3.68 10.21 -8.04
N PHE A 30 -4.59 9.88 -7.11
CA PHE A 30 -5.91 9.30 -7.40
C PHE A 30 -7.06 10.33 -7.38
N SER A 31 -6.79 11.63 -7.55
CA SER A 31 -7.84 12.67 -7.53
C SER A 31 -8.67 12.66 -8.82
N PRO A 32 -9.99 12.88 -8.72
CA PRO A 32 -10.89 12.94 -9.88
C PRO A 32 -10.56 14.12 -10.81
N ASP A 33 -9.89 15.16 -10.30
CA ASP A 33 -9.46 16.33 -11.08
C ASP A 33 -8.43 15.98 -12.18
N TYR A 34 -7.76 14.83 -12.07
CA TYR A 34 -6.82 14.34 -13.08
C TYR A 34 -7.45 13.37 -14.08
N CYS A 35 -8.75 13.09 -13.98
CA CYS A 35 -9.49 12.24 -14.91
C CYS A 35 -9.93 13.02 -16.15
N THR A 36 -8.97 13.45 -16.97
CA THR A 36 -9.19 14.29 -18.16
C THR A 36 -9.40 13.50 -19.45
N VAL A 37 -9.20 12.18 -19.41
CA VAL A 37 -9.27 11.30 -20.58
C VAL A 37 -10.56 10.47 -20.52
N PRO A 38 -11.37 10.40 -21.60
CA PRO A 38 -12.51 9.50 -21.65
C PRO A 38 -12.03 8.07 -21.47
N GLN A 39 -12.61 7.40 -20.49
CA GLN A 39 -12.21 6.10 -20.05
C GLN A 39 -12.59 5.03 -21.08
N SER A 40 -11.66 4.10 -21.34
CA SER A 40 -11.89 2.92 -22.17
C SER A 40 -12.72 1.89 -21.42
N ASP A 41 -13.68 1.22 -22.06
CA ASP A 41 -14.63 0.29 -21.42
C ASP A 41 -13.98 -0.89 -20.68
N ASP A 42 -12.69 -1.19 -20.96
CA ASP A 42 -11.95 -2.30 -20.35
C ASP A 42 -11.30 -1.99 -18.99
N TRP A 43 -11.37 -0.74 -18.48
CA TRP A 43 -10.79 -0.37 -17.19
C TRP A 43 -11.83 0.22 -16.21
N THR A 44 -11.61 -0.01 -14.92
CA THR A 44 -12.54 0.45 -13.85
C THR A 44 -12.61 1.97 -13.78
N SER A 45 -13.78 2.54 -13.50
CA SER A 45 -13.91 3.97 -13.71
C SER A 45 -13.07 4.87 -12.84
N CYS A 46 -12.51 5.92 -13.43
CA CYS A 46 -11.80 6.98 -12.71
C CYS A 46 -12.68 7.55 -11.58
N GLU A 47 -13.98 7.70 -11.87
CA GLU A 47 -15.03 8.05 -10.90
C GLU A 47 -15.29 6.96 -9.84
N ALA A 48 -15.29 5.69 -10.25
CA ALA A 48 -15.45 4.56 -9.33
C ALA A 48 -14.26 4.42 -8.37
N ILE A 49 -13.03 4.68 -8.83
CA ILE A 49 -11.82 4.71 -8.00
C ILE A 49 -11.84 5.89 -7.05
N ALA A 50 -12.30 7.06 -7.50
CA ALA A 50 -12.41 8.25 -6.66
C ALA A 50 -13.33 7.98 -5.45
N GLN A 51 -14.46 7.29 -5.66
CA GLN A 51 -15.36 6.85 -4.58
C GLN A 51 -14.68 5.89 -3.59
N GLN A 52 -13.80 5.00 -4.08
CA GLN A 52 -13.12 4.00 -3.24
C GLN A 52 -11.82 4.49 -2.61
N ARG A 53 -11.33 5.67 -3.00
CA ARG A 53 -10.01 6.20 -2.59
C ARG A 53 -9.87 6.36 -1.08
N ASN A 54 -10.92 6.79 -0.38
CA ASN A 54 -10.92 6.92 1.08
C ASN A 54 -10.76 5.56 1.77
N ILE A 55 -11.45 4.53 1.27
CA ILE A 55 -11.34 3.18 1.81
C ILE A 55 -9.95 2.61 1.52
N GLY A 56 -9.45 2.80 0.29
CA GLY A 56 -8.11 2.37 -0.11
C GLY A 56 -7.00 3.01 0.71
N SER A 57 -7.06 4.33 0.96
CA SER A 57 -6.04 5.05 1.74
C SER A 57 -6.03 4.60 3.20
N ILE A 58 -7.20 4.38 3.82
CA ILE A 58 -7.32 3.85 5.18
C ILE A 58 -6.73 2.44 5.28
N VAL A 59 -7.07 1.56 4.33
CA VAL A 59 -6.54 0.18 4.30
C VAL A 59 -5.01 0.19 4.15
N LEU A 60 -4.46 1.02 3.26
CA LEU A 60 -3.01 1.18 3.09
C LEU A 60 -2.34 1.72 4.36
N PHE A 61 -2.99 2.65 5.06
CA PHE A 61 -2.51 3.19 6.34
C PHE A 61 -2.45 2.11 7.42
N VAL A 62 -3.52 1.33 7.58
CA VAL A 62 -3.57 0.22 8.55
C VAL A 62 -2.53 -0.85 8.21
N LEU A 63 -2.39 -1.23 6.95
CA LEU A 63 -1.40 -2.23 6.51
C LEU A 63 0.04 -1.76 6.76
N CYS A 64 0.32 -0.48 6.51
CA CYS A 64 1.65 0.07 6.78
C CYS A 64 1.97 0.08 8.27
N LEU A 65 1.06 0.59 9.11
CA LEU A 65 1.25 0.60 10.57
C LEU A 65 1.40 -0.82 11.14
N GLY A 66 0.53 -1.75 10.73
CA GLY A 66 0.59 -3.15 11.15
C GLY A 66 1.89 -3.83 10.70
N GLY A 67 2.30 -3.61 9.46
CA GLY A 67 3.55 -4.15 8.90
C GLY A 67 4.79 -3.66 9.64
N PHE A 68 4.87 -2.35 9.91
CA PHE A 68 5.95 -1.77 10.70
C PHE A 68 5.92 -2.23 12.16
N ALA A 69 4.77 -2.25 12.81
CA ALA A 69 4.63 -2.69 14.20
C ALA A 69 5.09 -4.13 14.40
N VAL A 70 4.70 -5.05 13.50
CA VAL A 70 5.14 -6.45 13.53
C VAL A 70 6.64 -6.56 13.24
N SER A 71 7.15 -5.81 12.26
CA SER A 71 8.58 -5.80 11.91
C SER A 71 9.46 -5.31 13.07
N LEU A 72 9.08 -4.21 13.72
CA LEU A 72 9.75 -3.65 14.88
C LEU A 72 9.65 -4.58 16.10
N SER A 73 8.48 -5.17 16.36
CA SER A 73 8.29 -6.12 17.45
C SER A 73 9.15 -7.38 17.29
N LYS A 74 9.29 -7.89 16.06
CA LYS A 74 10.21 -9.00 15.75
C LYS A 74 11.67 -8.61 15.90
N ARG A 75 12.05 -7.37 15.59
CA ARG A 75 13.41 -6.87 15.82
C ARG A 75 13.73 -6.71 17.31
N ARG A 76 12.77 -6.26 18.12
CA ARG A 76 12.96 -6.02 19.56
C ARG A 76 13.01 -7.29 20.41
N LYS A 77 12.36 -8.38 19.96
CA LYS A 77 12.41 -9.70 20.62
C LYS A 77 13.66 -10.52 20.28
N ARG A 78 14.51 -10.05 19.37
CA ARG A 78 15.83 -10.63 19.07
C ARG A 78 16.91 -9.82 19.77
#